data_AF-A0A645FVV1-F1
#
_entry.id   AF-A0A645FVV1-F1
#
_cell.length_a   1.000
_cell.length_b   1.000
_cell.length_c   1.000
_cell.angle_alpha   90.00
_cell.angle_beta   90.00
_cell.angle_gamma   90.00
#
_symmetry.space_group_name_H-M   'P 1'
#
loop_
_entity.id
_entity.type
_entity.pdbx_description
1 polymer ?
#
loop_
_entity_poly.entity_id
_entity_poly.type
_entity_poly.pdbx_seq_one_letter_code
_entity_poly.pdbx_strand_id
1 'polypeptide(L)'
;MVKYVAMYNRDPNINQGKKLSKEVGLRIYGYPSFKSPKITLGITFYQNYWYFGYLTQNNYEWRNHKQKPYSFSSALGLNMAKVLVNVAGRGDTSKRLIDACCGMGTVILEGISAGYHICGWEINPKVAECARLNLAHYQYNAEIVTGDMQKIKEHYDVVIIDLPYNNFSHFDEEKQWDIVRHAKQIANRMIIVTSTDIREKLYAEQLKIIDDCRAEKTIKGDFTGYIWVCEN
;
A
#
# COMPACT_ATOMS: atom_id res chain seq x y z
N MET A 1 -31.20 -4.51 -5.26
CA MET A 1 -30.98 -4.67 -3.80
C MET A 1 -30.40 -3.38 -3.28
N VAL A 2 -30.81 -2.90 -2.10
CA VAL A 2 -30.17 -1.76 -1.43
C VAL A 2 -29.32 -2.29 -0.27
N LYS A 3 -28.09 -1.78 -0.13
CA LYS A 3 -27.17 -2.09 0.97
C LYS A 3 -26.72 -0.80 1.64
N TYR A 4 -26.77 -0.80 2.97
CA TYR A 4 -26.10 0.22 3.76
C TYR A 4 -24.59 -0.04 3.76
N VAL A 5 -23.79 0.99 3.48
CA VAL A 5 -22.32 0.93 3.47
C VAL A 5 -21.81 1.81 4.59
N ALA A 6 -21.28 1.21 5.65
CA ALA A 6 -20.66 1.98 6.74
C ALA A 6 -19.27 2.46 6.30
N MET A 7 -19.01 3.77 6.43
CA MET A 7 -17.74 4.36 5.98
C MET A 7 -16.60 4.21 7.00
N TYR A 8 -16.91 4.09 8.28
CA TYR A 8 -15.93 3.95 9.35
C TYR A 8 -16.55 3.23 10.56
N ASN A 9 -15.70 2.68 11.44
CA ASN A 9 -16.15 1.93 12.63
C ASN A 9 -17.04 2.73 13.59
N ARG A 10 -17.07 4.08 13.48
CA ARG A 10 -17.90 4.98 14.31
C ARG A 10 -19.10 5.58 13.57
N ASP A 11 -19.51 4.99 12.45
CA ASP A 11 -20.72 5.43 11.75
C ASP A 11 -21.93 5.29 12.70
N PRO A 12 -22.63 6.39 13.06
CA PRO A 12 -23.71 6.37 14.05
C PRO A 12 -24.92 5.52 13.58
N ASN A 13 -25.02 5.25 12.28
CA ASN A 13 -26.12 4.53 11.67
C ASN A 13 -25.79 3.06 11.41
N ILE A 14 -24.60 2.56 11.76
CA ILE A 14 -24.16 1.18 11.45
C ILE A 14 -25.15 0.13 11.96
N ASN A 15 -25.69 0.33 13.18
CA ASN A 15 -26.68 -0.57 13.78
C ASN A 15 -28.07 -0.46 13.10
N GLN A 16 -28.33 0.62 12.38
CA GLN A 16 -29.58 0.87 11.67
C GLN A 16 -29.50 0.47 10.18
N GLY A 17 -28.35 0.01 9.69
CA GLY A 17 -28.12 -0.23 8.26
C GLY A 17 -29.15 -1.15 7.59
N LYS A 18 -29.64 -2.18 8.28
CA LYS A 18 -30.74 -3.05 7.77
C LYS A 18 -32.05 -2.28 7.61
N LYS A 19 -32.43 -1.48 8.61
CA LYS A 19 -33.64 -0.65 8.60
C LYS A 19 -33.57 0.37 7.46
N LEU A 20 -32.47 1.10 7.36
CA LEU A 20 -32.24 2.11 6.32
C LEU A 20 -32.26 1.50 4.91
N SER A 21 -31.58 0.37 4.72
CA SER A 21 -31.60 -0.36 3.44
C SER A 21 -33.03 -0.75 3.03
N LYS A 22 -33.85 -1.21 3.98
CA LYS A 22 -35.25 -1.57 3.74
C LYS A 22 -36.09 -0.35 3.40
N GLU A 23 -35.98 0.74 4.16
CA GLU A 23 -36.76 1.97 3.93
C GLU A 23 -36.53 2.56 2.54
N VAL A 24 -35.27 2.60 2.10
CA VAL A 24 -34.93 3.06 0.75
C VAL A 24 -35.36 2.03 -0.30
N GLY A 25 -35.12 0.75 -0.03
CA GLY A 25 -35.52 -0.35 -0.92
C GLY A 25 -37.01 -0.36 -1.26
N LEU A 26 -37.88 -0.03 -0.30
CA LEU A 26 -39.33 0.02 -0.48
C LEU A 26 -39.82 1.17 -1.38
N ARG A 27 -38.96 2.17 -1.65
CA ARG A 27 -39.28 3.34 -2.49
C ARG A 27 -38.77 3.21 -3.93
N ILE A 28 -38.11 2.10 -4.25
CA ILE A 28 -37.52 1.86 -5.57
C ILE A 28 -38.42 0.88 -6.32
N TYR A 29 -38.85 1.29 -7.52
CA TYR A 29 -39.60 0.41 -8.41
C TYR A 29 -38.69 -0.67 -9.02
N GLY A 30 -39.13 -1.93 -8.95
CA GLY A 30 -38.43 -3.08 -9.52
C GLY A 30 -38.60 -4.34 -8.69
N TYR A 31 -37.95 -5.42 -9.13
CA TYR A 31 -38.01 -6.71 -8.44
C TYR A 31 -36.82 -6.87 -7.47
N PRO A 32 -37.05 -6.88 -6.15
CA PRO A 32 -35.97 -7.07 -5.18
C PRO A 32 -35.45 -8.52 -5.23
N SER A 33 -34.13 -8.67 -5.23
CA SER A 33 -33.46 -9.98 -5.09
C SER A 33 -32.30 -9.84 -4.11
N PHE A 34 -32.32 -10.64 -3.05
CA PHE A 34 -31.24 -10.69 -2.05
C PHE A 34 -30.16 -11.72 -2.40
N LYS A 35 -30.47 -12.67 -3.28
CA LYS A 35 -29.55 -13.75 -3.69
C LYS A 35 -28.75 -13.38 -4.94
N SER A 36 -29.43 -12.83 -5.95
CA SER A 36 -28.86 -12.59 -7.27
C SER A 36 -29.34 -11.24 -7.84
N PRO A 37 -28.96 -10.12 -7.20
CA PRO A 37 -29.33 -8.80 -7.68
C PRO A 37 -28.57 -8.45 -8.96
N LYS A 38 -29.29 -8.03 -10.00
CA LYS A 38 -28.67 -7.45 -11.22
C LYS A 38 -28.03 -6.09 -10.93
N ILE A 39 -28.61 -5.35 -10.01
CA ILE A 39 -28.16 -4.01 -9.59
C ILE A 39 -28.13 -3.98 -8.07
N THR A 40 -27.00 -3.56 -7.54
CA THR A 40 -26.86 -3.20 -6.13
C THR A 40 -26.78 -1.69 -6.00
N LEU A 41 -27.61 -1.14 -5.12
CA LEU A 41 -27.63 0.26 -4.75
C LEU A 41 -27.05 0.39 -3.35
N GLY A 42 -26.22 1.40 -3.14
CA GLY A 42 -25.61 1.73 -1.86
C GLY A 42 -26.31 2.91 -1.23
N ILE A 43 -26.48 2.89 0.09
CA ILE A 43 -26.76 4.08 0.89
C ILE A 43 -25.70 4.20 1.98
N THR A 44 -25.21 5.41 2.20
CA THR A 44 -24.28 5.69 3.30
C THR A 44 -24.49 7.08 3.86
N PHE A 45 -24.14 7.26 5.13
CA PHE A 45 -24.09 8.55 5.79
C PHE A 45 -22.64 8.93 6.06
N TYR A 46 -22.21 10.06 5.53
CA TYR A 46 -20.84 10.55 5.69
C TYR A 46 -20.82 12.08 5.78
N GLN A 47 -20.12 12.62 6.78
CA GLN A 47 -19.98 14.06 7.01
C GLN A 47 -21.30 14.84 6.94
N ASN A 48 -22.34 14.35 7.61
CA ASN A 48 -23.69 14.93 7.63
C ASN A 48 -24.48 14.88 6.30
N TYR A 49 -23.99 14.15 5.30
CA TYR A 49 -24.69 13.93 4.04
C TYR A 49 -25.08 12.48 3.85
N TRP A 50 -26.23 12.28 3.19
CA TRP A 50 -26.66 10.99 2.68
C TRP A 50 -26.22 10.84 1.24
N TYR A 51 -25.56 9.73 0.95
CA TYR A 51 -25.17 9.34 -0.41
C TYR A 51 -25.97 8.12 -0.82
N PHE A 52 -26.48 8.13 -2.04
CA PHE A 52 -27.22 7.03 -2.63
C PHE A 52 -26.86 6.87 -4.11
N GLY A 53 -26.65 5.64 -4.56
CA GLY A 53 -26.30 5.38 -5.95
C GLY A 53 -25.96 3.92 -6.23
N TYR A 54 -25.42 3.65 -7.41
CA TYR A 54 -24.92 2.32 -7.77
C TYR A 54 -23.75 1.92 -6.87
N LEU A 55 -23.78 0.68 -6.37
CA LEU A 55 -22.75 0.13 -5.51
C LEU A 55 -21.98 -0.96 -6.26
N THR A 56 -20.75 -0.64 -6.65
CA THR A 56 -19.75 -1.62 -7.05
C THR A 56 -18.98 -2.05 -5.81
N GLN A 57 -19.10 -3.33 -5.43
CA GLN A 57 -18.36 -3.86 -4.28
C GLN A 57 -17.00 -4.38 -4.71
N ASN A 58 -15.98 -4.17 -3.88
CA ASN A 58 -14.70 -4.84 -4.02
C ASN A 58 -14.91 -6.35 -3.74
N ASN A 59 -14.32 -7.22 -4.56
CA ASN A 59 -14.34 -8.68 -4.38
C ASN A 59 -13.41 -9.16 -3.25
N TYR A 60 -12.56 -8.27 -2.74
CA TYR A 60 -11.57 -8.51 -1.69
C TYR A 60 -10.56 -9.62 -2.00
N GLU A 61 -10.34 -9.96 -3.28
CA GLU A 61 -9.39 -11.00 -3.69
C GLU A 61 -7.98 -10.75 -3.15
N TRP A 62 -7.57 -9.48 -3.08
CA TRP A 62 -6.30 -9.04 -2.47
C TRP A 62 -6.11 -9.52 -1.03
N ARG A 63 -7.17 -9.84 -0.27
CA ARG A 63 -7.02 -10.38 1.10
C ARG A 63 -6.35 -11.75 1.12
N ASN A 64 -6.40 -12.49 0.01
CA ASN A 64 -5.73 -13.78 -0.11
C ASN A 64 -4.20 -13.63 0.01
N HIS A 65 -3.65 -12.45 -0.30
CA HIS A 65 -2.23 -12.14 -0.18
C HIS A 65 -1.72 -12.14 1.28
N LYS A 66 -2.61 -12.14 2.27
CA LYS A 66 -2.25 -12.39 3.67
C LYS A 66 -1.74 -13.80 3.92
N GLN A 67 -2.03 -14.74 3.02
CA GLN A 67 -1.68 -16.16 3.14
C GLN A 67 -0.36 -16.49 2.43
N LYS A 68 0.45 -15.49 2.08
CA LYS A 68 1.74 -15.71 1.43
C LYS A 68 2.63 -16.59 2.30
N PRO A 69 3.36 -17.57 1.73
CA PRO A 69 4.05 -18.61 2.49
C PRO A 69 5.15 -18.07 3.42
N TYR A 70 5.76 -16.92 3.09
CA TYR A 70 6.85 -16.34 3.86
C TYR A 70 6.50 -14.92 4.34
N SER A 71 6.60 -14.68 5.65
CA SER A 71 6.46 -13.33 6.24
C SER A 71 7.37 -13.14 7.46
N PHE A 72 7.75 -11.90 7.73
CA PHE A 72 8.41 -11.48 8.98
C PHE A 72 7.49 -10.58 9.81
N SER A 73 7.76 -10.46 11.11
CA SER A 73 7.04 -9.54 12.01
C SER A 73 7.28 -8.07 11.67
N SER A 74 8.47 -7.76 11.16
CA SER A 74 8.86 -6.43 10.67
C SER A 74 8.34 -6.13 9.27
N ALA A 75 7.81 -7.11 8.53
CA ALA A 75 7.37 -6.90 7.16
C ALA A 75 6.23 -5.87 7.08
N LEU A 76 6.25 -5.10 5.99
CA LEU A 76 5.21 -4.15 5.66
C LEU A 76 3.84 -4.84 5.59
N GLY A 77 2.85 -4.25 6.26
CA GLY A 77 1.49 -4.76 6.23
C GLY A 77 0.85 -4.56 4.85
N LEU A 78 -0.09 -5.45 4.50
CA LEU A 78 -0.75 -5.45 3.19
C LEU A 78 -1.38 -4.10 2.82
N ASN A 79 -2.11 -3.48 3.75
CA ASN A 79 -2.73 -2.18 3.50
C ASN A 79 -1.70 -1.07 3.25
N MET A 80 -0.56 -1.14 3.95
CA MET A 80 0.52 -0.17 3.76
C MET A 80 1.15 -0.35 2.38
N ALA A 81 1.46 -1.58 1.97
CA ALA A 81 1.95 -1.87 0.63
C ALA A 81 1.02 -1.30 -0.47
N LYS A 82 -0.30 -1.46 -0.33
CA LYS A 82 -1.29 -0.88 -1.25
C LYS A 82 -1.23 0.65 -1.29
N VAL A 83 -1.08 1.29 -0.13
CA VAL A 83 -0.93 2.75 -0.05
C VAL A 83 0.32 3.18 -0.79
N LEU A 84 1.47 2.54 -0.56
CA LEU A 84 2.73 2.88 -1.24
C LEU A 84 2.61 2.74 -2.76
N VAL A 85 2.05 1.63 -3.24
CA VAL A 85 1.81 1.40 -4.68
C VAL A 85 0.90 2.49 -5.27
N ASN A 86 -0.19 2.83 -4.59
CA ASN A 86 -1.13 3.86 -5.07
C ASN A 86 -0.49 5.25 -5.10
N VAL A 87 0.29 5.61 -4.07
CA VAL A 87 0.98 6.91 -3.98
C VAL A 87 2.10 7.01 -5.01
N ALA A 88 2.82 5.92 -5.26
CA ALA A 88 3.86 5.84 -6.29
C ALA A 88 3.25 5.93 -7.70
N GLY A 89 2.32 5.04 -8.02
CA GLY A 89 1.72 4.95 -9.34
C GLY A 89 0.82 6.14 -9.71
N ARG A 90 0.08 6.69 -8.73
CA ARG A 90 -0.95 7.73 -8.94
C ARG A 90 -1.99 7.34 -9.99
N GLY A 91 -2.29 6.04 -10.09
CA GLY A 91 -3.22 5.49 -11.07
C GLY A 91 -2.67 5.32 -12.50
N ASP A 92 -1.42 5.72 -12.73
CA ASP A 92 -0.76 5.57 -14.02
C ASP A 92 0.07 4.27 -14.06
N THR A 93 -0.52 3.21 -14.61
CA THR A 93 0.10 1.87 -14.69
C THR A 93 1.19 1.78 -15.75
N SER A 94 1.42 2.82 -16.56
CA SER A 94 2.54 2.87 -17.50
C SER A 94 3.89 3.11 -16.82
N LYS A 95 3.87 3.63 -15.58
CA LYS A 95 5.06 3.90 -14.79
C LYS A 95 5.79 2.62 -14.40
N ARG A 96 7.11 2.66 -14.51
CA ARG A 96 8.04 1.67 -14.01
C ARG A 96 8.38 2.00 -12.57
N LEU A 97 7.94 1.12 -11.66
CA LEU A 97 8.18 1.25 -10.23
C LEU A 97 9.31 0.30 -9.81
N ILE A 98 10.04 0.66 -8.76
CA ILE A 98 10.98 -0.24 -8.11
C ILE A 98 10.82 -0.14 -6.59
N ASP A 99 10.81 -1.28 -5.90
CA ASP A 99 11.05 -1.34 -4.46
C ASP A 99 12.52 -1.72 -4.23
N ALA A 100 13.33 -0.74 -3.84
CA ALA A 100 14.78 -0.91 -3.76
C ALA A 100 15.24 -1.66 -2.50
N CYS A 101 14.33 -1.92 -1.56
CA CYS A 101 14.57 -2.67 -0.32
C CYS A 101 13.38 -3.60 -0.06
N CYS A 102 13.07 -4.48 -1.01
CA CYS A 102 11.75 -5.09 -1.12
C CYS A 102 11.39 -6.12 -0.04
N GLY A 103 12.39 -6.56 0.74
CA GLY A 103 12.18 -7.52 1.82
C GLY A 103 11.42 -8.75 1.33
N MET A 104 10.27 -9.03 1.94
CA MET A 104 9.43 -10.19 1.59
C MET A 104 8.56 -10.00 0.34
N GLY A 105 8.76 -8.93 -0.42
CA GLY A 105 8.09 -8.66 -1.69
C GLY A 105 6.64 -8.20 -1.58
N THR A 106 6.17 -7.74 -0.42
CA THR A 106 4.75 -7.37 -0.23
C THR A 106 4.33 -6.21 -1.14
N VAL A 107 5.19 -5.20 -1.31
CA VAL A 107 4.92 -4.06 -2.22
C VAL A 107 4.87 -4.52 -3.68
N ILE A 108 5.83 -5.37 -4.08
CA ILE A 108 5.88 -5.97 -5.42
C ILE A 108 4.59 -6.73 -5.73
N LEU A 109 4.18 -7.58 -4.79
CA LEU A 109 2.97 -8.40 -4.91
C LEU A 109 1.72 -7.53 -5.09
N GLU A 110 1.54 -6.50 -4.27
CA GLU A 110 0.41 -5.57 -4.42
C GLU A 110 0.50 -4.72 -5.70
N GLY A 111 1.71 -4.36 -6.13
CA GLY A 111 1.94 -3.62 -7.36
C GLY A 111 1.51 -4.41 -8.60
N ILE A 112 1.91 -5.68 -8.69
CA ILE A 112 1.47 -6.58 -9.77
C ILE A 112 -0.04 -6.78 -9.73
N SER A 113 -0.60 -7.04 -8.54
CA SER A 113 -2.05 -7.21 -8.36
C SER A 113 -2.85 -5.96 -8.80
N ALA A 114 -2.26 -4.77 -8.65
CA ALA A 114 -2.85 -3.51 -9.11
C ALA A 114 -2.52 -3.16 -10.58
N GLY A 115 -1.77 -4.00 -11.30
CA GLY A 115 -1.47 -3.85 -12.71
C GLY A 115 -0.26 -2.98 -13.05
N TYR A 116 0.63 -2.72 -12.09
CA TYR A 116 1.85 -1.94 -12.32
C TYR A 116 3.03 -2.80 -12.78
N HIS A 117 3.91 -2.22 -13.60
CA HIS A 117 5.23 -2.77 -13.87
C HIS A 117 6.18 -2.42 -12.72
N ILE A 118 6.40 -3.37 -11.82
CA ILE A 118 7.22 -3.19 -10.60
C ILE A 118 8.26 -4.30 -10.45
N CYS A 119 9.48 -3.95 -10.06
CA CYS A 119 10.56 -4.89 -9.72
C CYS A 119 11.11 -4.61 -8.31
N GLY A 120 11.85 -5.56 -7.75
CA GLY A 120 12.39 -5.49 -6.40
C GLY A 120 13.90 -5.73 -6.33
N TRP A 121 14.56 -5.07 -5.39
CA TRP A 121 15.93 -5.37 -4.97
C TRP A 121 15.97 -5.71 -3.49
N GLU A 122 16.76 -6.71 -3.14
CA GLU A 122 16.96 -7.12 -1.76
C GLU A 122 18.40 -7.61 -1.55
N ILE A 123 19.06 -7.02 -0.55
CA ILE A 123 20.48 -7.28 -0.27
C ILE A 123 20.70 -8.68 0.32
N ASN A 124 19.75 -9.20 1.09
CA ASN A 124 19.85 -10.50 1.72
C ASN A 124 19.34 -11.62 0.77
N PRO A 125 20.22 -12.55 0.32
CA PRO A 125 19.83 -13.60 -0.63
C PRO A 125 18.68 -14.49 -0.15
N LYS A 126 18.61 -14.79 1.15
CA LYS A 126 17.55 -15.64 1.71
C LYS A 126 16.20 -14.91 1.70
N VAL A 127 16.21 -13.61 1.97
CA VAL A 127 14.99 -12.78 1.97
C VAL A 127 14.48 -12.58 0.55
N ALA A 128 15.39 -12.29 -0.39
CA ALA A 128 15.08 -12.21 -1.81
C ALA A 128 14.44 -13.50 -2.33
N GLU A 129 14.97 -14.66 -1.92
CA GLU A 129 14.42 -15.96 -2.30
C GLU A 129 13.00 -16.17 -1.74
N CYS A 130 12.78 -15.87 -0.46
CA CYS A 130 11.44 -15.89 0.14
C CYS A 130 10.45 -14.98 -0.61
N ALA A 131 10.91 -13.82 -1.08
CA ALA A 131 10.09 -12.90 -1.87
C ALA A 131 9.72 -13.48 -3.23
N ARG A 132 10.66 -14.14 -3.94
CA ARG A 132 10.37 -14.85 -5.19
C ARG A 132 9.36 -15.98 -4.98
N LEU A 133 9.52 -16.77 -3.93
CA LEU A 133 8.59 -17.85 -3.60
C LEU A 133 7.20 -17.32 -3.24
N ASN A 134 7.10 -16.15 -2.59
CA ASN A 134 5.82 -15.48 -2.36
C ASN A 134 5.15 -15.08 -3.68
N LEU A 135 5.88 -14.52 -4.65
CA LEU A 135 5.32 -14.19 -5.97
C LEU A 135 4.88 -15.46 -6.73
N ALA A 136 5.72 -16.49 -6.74
CA ALA A 136 5.45 -17.75 -7.40
C ALA A 136 4.18 -18.44 -6.85
N HIS A 137 3.93 -18.34 -5.54
CA HIS A 137 2.72 -18.87 -4.91
C HIS A 137 1.42 -18.30 -5.52
N TYR A 138 1.44 -17.04 -5.96
CA TYR A 138 0.31 -16.38 -6.64
C TYR A 138 0.44 -16.36 -8.16
N GLN A 139 1.41 -17.08 -8.73
CA GLN A 139 1.72 -17.10 -10.17
C GLN A 139 2.02 -15.69 -10.73
N TYR A 140 2.59 -14.82 -9.90
CA TYR A 140 2.98 -13.47 -10.28
C TYR A 140 4.42 -13.46 -10.80
N ASN A 141 4.61 -12.75 -11.92
CA ASN A 141 5.90 -12.59 -12.56
C ASN A 141 6.40 -11.16 -12.36
N ALA A 142 7.45 -11.01 -11.55
CA ALA A 142 8.25 -9.79 -11.47
C ALA A 142 9.69 -10.14 -11.14
N GLU A 143 10.60 -9.26 -11.55
CA GLU A 143 12.00 -9.41 -11.23
C GLU A 143 12.29 -9.04 -9.78
N ILE A 144 12.93 -9.96 -9.06
CA ILE A 144 13.53 -9.69 -7.74
C ILE A 144 15.02 -9.99 -7.84
N VAL A 145 15.82 -8.93 -7.82
CA VAL A 145 17.27 -9.00 -7.87
C VAL A 145 17.84 -9.15 -6.46
N THR A 146 18.73 -10.12 -6.27
CA THR A 146 19.52 -10.21 -5.05
C THR A 146 20.76 -9.34 -5.20
N GLY A 147 20.86 -8.27 -4.42
CA GLY A 147 21.97 -7.33 -4.53
C GLY A 147 21.79 -6.07 -3.71
N ASP A 148 22.89 -5.35 -3.55
CA ASP A 148 22.90 -4.01 -2.96
C ASP A 148 22.30 -3.01 -3.94
N MET A 149 21.23 -2.30 -3.54
CA MET A 149 20.53 -1.35 -4.40
C MET A 149 21.43 -0.23 -4.93
N GLN A 150 22.57 0.04 -4.29
CA GLN A 150 23.60 0.95 -4.78
C GLN A 150 24.26 0.50 -6.10
N LYS A 151 23.98 -0.73 -6.56
CA LYS A 151 24.44 -1.23 -7.87
C LYS A 151 23.44 -1.01 -8.99
N ILE A 152 22.23 -0.52 -8.69
CA ILE A 152 21.21 -0.21 -9.70
C ILE A 152 21.72 0.94 -10.58
N LYS A 153 21.67 0.75 -11.90
CA LYS A 153 22.06 1.77 -12.89
C LYS A 153 20.89 2.26 -13.72
N GLU A 154 19.82 1.47 -13.78
CA GLU A 154 18.60 1.78 -14.49
C GLU A 154 17.84 2.89 -13.77
N HIS A 155 17.22 3.77 -14.56
CA HIS A 155 16.32 4.80 -14.07
C HIS A 155 14.86 4.31 -14.09
N TYR A 156 14.10 4.69 -13.08
CA TYR A 156 12.70 4.35 -12.85
C TYR A 156 11.85 5.61 -12.67
N ASP A 157 10.54 5.51 -12.87
CA ASP A 157 9.65 6.65 -12.68
C ASP A 157 9.48 6.97 -11.20
N VAL A 158 9.43 5.95 -10.35
CA VAL A 158 9.34 6.09 -8.90
C VAL A 158 10.08 4.95 -8.19
N VAL A 159 10.83 5.29 -7.15
CA VAL A 159 11.43 4.35 -6.21
C VAL A 159 10.66 4.33 -4.89
N ILE A 160 10.39 3.13 -4.38
CA ILE A 160 9.82 2.89 -3.05
C ILE A 160 10.93 2.29 -2.18
N ILE A 161 11.04 2.76 -0.94
CA ILE A 161 12.07 2.32 0.00
C ILE A 161 11.44 2.17 1.38
N ASP A 162 11.37 0.94 1.90
CA ASP A 162 11.18 0.71 3.32
C ASP A 162 12.57 0.67 3.98
N LEU A 163 12.98 1.80 4.58
CA LEU A 163 14.33 1.91 5.11
C LEU A 163 14.54 0.89 6.25
N PRO A 164 15.62 0.09 6.21
CA PRO A 164 15.82 -0.99 7.19
C PRO A 164 15.97 -0.42 8.61
N TYR A 165 15.10 -0.85 9.52
CA TYR A 165 15.06 -0.39 10.91
C TYR A 165 16.09 -1.07 11.81
N ASN A 166 16.64 -0.30 12.76
CA ASN A 166 17.59 -0.73 13.80
C ASN A 166 16.98 -1.62 14.90
N ASN A 167 16.21 -2.65 14.54
CA ASN A 167 15.61 -3.50 15.58
C ASN A 167 16.58 -4.55 16.15
N PHE A 168 17.63 -4.96 15.43
CA PHE A 168 18.56 -6.02 15.93
C PHE A 168 20.02 -5.93 15.43
N SER A 169 20.38 -4.92 14.64
CA SER A 169 21.77 -4.68 14.25
C SER A 169 22.00 -3.18 14.25
N HIS A 170 23.20 -2.74 14.61
CA HIS A 170 23.69 -1.39 14.33
C HIS A 170 23.72 -1.20 12.80
N PHE A 171 22.57 -0.93 12.19
CA PHE A 171 22.54 -0.39 10.84
C PHE A 171 23.05 1.04 10.99
N ASP A 172 24.21 1.25 10.39
CA ASP A 172 24.89 2.53 10.37
C ASP A 172 23.96 3.56 9.71
N GLU A 173 23.71 4.65 10.40
CA GLU A 173 22.86 5.74 9.92
C GLU A 173 23.35 6.23 8.56
N GLU A 174 24.67 6.26 8.35
CA GLU A 174 25.27 6.68 7.08
C GLU A 174 24.86 5.75 5.92
N LYS A 175 24.79 4.44 6.17
CA LYS A 175 24.34 3.47 5.15
C LYS A 175 22.87 3.65 4.79
N GLN A 176 22.03 4.09 5.72
CA GLN A 176 20.63 4.41 5.39
C GLN A 176 20.56 5.63 4.46
N TRP A 177 21.43 6.62 4.68
CA TRP A 177 21.50 7.79 3.83
C TRP A 177 22.13 7.50 2.48
N ASP A 178 23.09 6.58 2.38
CA ASP A 178 23.60 6.10 1.09
C ASP A 178 22.49 5.49 0.23
N ILE A 179 21.55 4.77 0.83
CA ILE A 179 20.35 4.26 0.13
C ILE A 179 19.51 5.43 -0.41
N VAL A 180 19.24 6.44 0.41
CA VAL A 180 18.45 7.61 -0.02
C VAL A 180 19.19 8.39 -1.12
N ARG A 181 20.49 8.61 -0.98
CA ARG A 181 21.31 9.30 -1.99
C ARG A 181 21.38 8.53 -3.30
N HIS A 182 21.48 7.21 -3.25
CA HIS A 182 21.44 6.40 -4.46
C HIS A 182 20.04 6.39 -5.09
N ALA A 183 18.99 6.39 -4.28
CA ALA A 183 17.61 6.50 -4.75
C ALA A 183 17.38 7.77 -5.59
N LYS A 184 17.98 8.90 -5.18
CA LYS A 184 17.98 10.15 -5.98
C LYS A 184 18.56 9.98 -7.37
N GLN A 185 19.51 9.06 -7.56
CA GLN A 185 20.18 8.84 -8.85
C GLN A 185 19.33 7.97 -9.79
N ILE A 186 18.47 7.11 -9.24
CA ILE A 186 17.70 6.13 -10.02
C ILE A 186 16.24 6.54 -10.23
N ALA A 187 15.73 7.56 -9.54
CA ALA A 187 14.40 8.12 -9.77
C ALA A 187 14.28 9.58 -9.30
N ASN A 188 13.46 10.37 -10.01
CA ASN A 188 13.14 11.75 -9.62
C ASN A 188 12.11 11.85 -8.50
N ARG A 189 11.33 10.78 -8.28
CA ARG A 189 10.30 10.71 -7.25
C ARG A 189 10.52 9.48 -6.39
N MET A 190 10.43 9.64 -5.08
CA MET A 190 10.65 8.57 -4.11
C MET A 190 9.61 8.55 -3.01
N ILE A 191 9.21 7.34 -2.63
CA ILE A 191 8.35 7.07 -1.49
C ILE A 191 9.19 6.37 -0.43
N ILE A 192 9.50 7.07 0.66
CA ILE A 192 10.38 6.57 1.72
C ILE A 192 9.53 6.26 2.95
N VAL A 193 9.72 5.07 3.51
CA VAL A 193 9.08 4.65 4.76
C VAL A 193 10.13 4.61 5.86
N THR A 194 9.85 5.26 6.99
CA THR A 194 10.71 5.26 8.18
C THR A 194 9.95 4.96 9.47
N SER A 195 10.64 4.60 10.55
CA SER A 195 10.05 4.41 11.89
C SER A 195 10.13 5.66 12.76
N THR A 196 10.99 6.60 12.37
CA THR A 196 11.21 7.88 13.04
C THR A 196 10.95 9.03 12.07
N ASP A 197 10.69 10.21 12.62
CA ASP A 197 10.65 11.42 11.82
C ASP A 197 12.06 11.74 11.29
N ILE A 198 12.21 11.86 9.97
CA ILE A 198 13.46 12.17 9.29
C ILE A 198 13.38 13.45 8.45
N ARG A 199 12.34 14.29 8.64
CA ARG A 199 12.08 15.49 7.84
C ARG A 199 13.31 16.39 7.67
N GLU A 200 13.95 16.75 8.78
CA GLU A 200 15.12 17.64 8.76
C GLU A 200 16.30 17.04 7.98
N LYS A 201 16.46 15.71 8.02
CA LYS A 201 17.52 15.02 7.29
C LYS A 201 17.21 14.93 5.80
N LEU A 202 15.94 14.75 5.42
CA LEU A 202 15.51 14.85 4.02
C LEU A 202 15.81 16.24 3.44
N TYR A 203 15.56 17.31 4.21
CA TYR A 203 15.94 18.67 3.80
C TYR A 203 17.45 18.86 3.69
N ALA A 204 18.24 18.28 4.61
CA ALA A 204 19.70 18.31 4.53
C ALA A 204 20.23 17.61 3.26
N GLU A 205 19.55 16.55 2.82
CA GLU A 205 19.82 15.86 1.54
C GLU A 205 19.21 16.58 0.32
N GLN A 206 18.71 17.81 0.48
CA GLN A 206 18.14 18.64 -0.57
C GLN A 206 16.95 17.98 -1.29
N LEU A 207 16.19 17.13 -0.59
CA LEU A 207 14.96 16.56 -1.12
C LEU A 207 13.79 17.50 -0.85
N LYS A 208 12.94 17.67 -1.87
CA LYS A 208 11.68 18.38 -1.72
C LYS A 208 10.61 17.41 -1.23
N ILE A 209 10.11 17.61 -0.01
CA ILE A 209 8.97 16.85 0.52
C ILE A 209 7.68 17.42 -0.11
N ILE A 210 6.97 16.58 -0.86
CA ILE A 210 5.71 16.90 -1.54
C ILE A 210 4.51 16.58 -0.66
N ASP A 211 4.59 15.49 0.10
CA ASP A 211 3.54 15.03 1.00
C ASP A 211 4.17 14.14 2.08
N ASP A 212 3.54 14.07 3.24
CA ASP A 212 3.96 13.16 4.32
C ASP A 212 2.77 12.67 5.15
N CYS A 213 2.92 11.49 5.72
CA CYS A 213 1.89 10.91 6.57
C CYS A 213 2.50 10.06 7.67
N ARG A 214 1.95 10.21 8.88
CA ARG A 214 2.18 9.30 9.98
C ARG A 214 1.20 8.13 9.90
N ALA A 215 1.71 6.93 9.76
CA ALA A 215 0.94 5.70 9.69
C ALA A 215 1.02 4.89 10.98
N GLU A 216 -0.12 4.64 11.59
CA GLU A 216 -0.23 3.86 12.83
C GLU A 216 -0.82 2.47 12.53
N LYS A 217 -0.14 1.40 12.97
CA LYS A 217 -0.63 0.02 12.78
C LYS A 217 -1.85 -0.30 13.65
N THR A 218 -1.98 0.37 14.80
CA THR A 218 -3.09 0.16 15.75
C THR A 218 -3.52 1.52 16.33
N ILE A 219 -4.80 1.61 16.73
CA ILE A 219 -5.35 2.76 17.49
C ILE A 219 -4.61 2.94 18.83
N LYS A 220 -3.84 1.93 19.27
CA LYS A 220 -3.06 1.94 20.51
C LYS A 220 -1.63 2.47 20.35
N GLY A 221 -1.18 2.79 19.12
CA GLY A 221 0.06 3.55 18.89
C GLY A 221 1.37 2.76 18.95
N ASP A 222 1.34 1.42 19.07
CA ASP A 222 2.55 0.61 19.35
C ASP A 222 3.56 0.52 18.17
N PHE A 223 3.15 0.90 16.96
CA PHE A 223 4.06 1.06 15.82
C PHE A 223 3.64 2.25 14.98
N THR A 224 4.53 3.24 14.92
CA THR A 224 4.43 4.42 14.07
C THR A 224 5.42 4.26 12.93
N GLY A 225 4.91 4.22 11.69
CA GLY A 225 5.71 4.45 10.50
C GLY A 225 5.44 5.86 9.97
N TYR A 226 6.39 6.45 9.27
CA TYR A 226 6.24 7.67 8.50
C TYR A 226 6.37 7.30 7.02
N ILE A 227 5.56 7.93 6.19
CA ILE A 227 5.64 7.85 4.74
C ILE A 227 6.00 9.24 4.26
N TRP A 228 7.08 9.34 3.49
CA TRP A 228 7.55 10.57 2.88
C TRP A 228 7.45 10.44 1.37
N VAL A 229 6.83 11.42 0.74
CA VAL A 229 6.78 11.56 -0.71
C VAL A 229 7.73 12.68 -1.09
N CYS A 230 8.85 12.33 -1.70
CA CYS A 230 9.90 13.28 -2.03
C CYS A 230 10.17 13.33 -3.54
N GLU A 231 10.66 14.48 -3.99
CA GLU A 231 11.19 14.70 -5.33
C GLU A 231 12.58 15.35 -5.25
N ASN A 232 13.41 15.10 -6.26
CA ASN A 232 14.71 15.77 -6.44
C ASN A 232 14.55 17.24 -6.82
#